data_AF-A0A4Q3SE53-F1
#
_entry.id   AF-A0A4Q3SE53-F1
#
_cell.length_a   1.000
_cell.length_b   1.000
_cell.length_c   1.000
_cell.angle_alpha   90.00
_cell.angle_beta   90.00
_cell.angle_gamma   90.00
#
_symmetry.space_group_name_H-M   'P 1'
#
loop_
_entity.id
_entity.type
_entity.pdbx_description
1 polymer ?
#
loop_
_entity_poly.entity_id
_entity_poly.type
_entity_poly.pdbx_seq_one_letter_code
_entity_poly.pdbx_strand_id
1 'polypeptide(L)'
;MTAQHDAQIQVSSEIGRLRRLLVHSPDSGLGKVVPSKAQDWLFEDIVHLDTIRREEYDFYTKILLYFLDPGKIRGRLDQVDATTSKRNFYKPDNKEFFKSTQVVELQWLLAEILENREIRLKLVASVCAIESCSYLIEQQ
;
A
#
# COMPACT_ATOMS: atom_id res chain seq x y z
N MET A 1 -13.21 24.31 -20.65
CA MET A 1 -11.92 23.73 -21.04
C MET A 1 -11.11 23.54 -19.76
N THR A 2 -11.23 22.38 -19.13
CA THR A 2 -10.52 22.05 -17.89
C THR A 2 -9.12 21.59 -18.25
N ALA A 3 -8.09 22.34 -17.81
CA ALA A 3 -6.70 21.99 -18.01
C ALA A 3 -6.40 20.63 -17.35
N GLN A 4 -6.19 19.60 -18.17
CA GLN A 4 -5.46 18.40 -17.78
C GLN A 4 -4.06 18.85 -17.39
N HIS A 5 -3.77 18.88 -16.09
CA HIS A 5 -2.40 18.93 -15.63
C HIS A 5 -1.81 17.53 -15.81
N ASP A 6 -1.05 17.32 -16.88
CA ASP A 6 -0.09 16.23 -16.97
C ASP A 6 0.98 16.47 -15.88
N ALA A 7 0.71 15.98 -14.68
CA ALA A 7 1.68 15.98 -13.60
C ALA A 7 2.77 14.94 -13.96
N GLN A 8 3.76 15.36 -14.75
CA GLN A 8 4.90 14.53 -15.13
C GLN A 8 5.61 14.02 -13.86
N ILE A 9 5.74 12.69 -13.74
CA ILE A 9 6.53 12.07 -12.67
C ILE A 9 7.99 12.44 -12.91
N GLN A 10 8.62 13.05 -11.91
CA GLN A 10 10.00 13.52 -12.01
C GLN A 10 10.77 13.22 -10.73
N VAL A 11 11.88 12.49 -10.89
CA VAL A 11 12.89 12.26 -9.86
C VAL A 11 14.20 12.79 -10.42
N SER A 12 14.67 13.91 -9.89
CA SER A 12 15.90 14.57 -10.36
C SER A 12 17.09 14.37 -9.42
N SER A 13 16.88 13.75 -8.26
CA SER A 13 17.91 13.52 -7.24
C SER A 13 17.42 12.50 -6.21
N GLU A 14 18.35 11.68 -5.70
CA GLU A 14 18.13 10.73 -4.59
C GLU A 14 18.14 11.40 -3.20
N ILE A 15 18.77 12.58 -3.08
CA ILE A 15 18.93 13.32 -1.81
C ILE A 15 18.14 14.62 -1.77
N GLY A 16 17.47 14.95 -2.88
CA GLY A 16 16.61 16.11 -2.97
C GLY A 16 15.41 16.00 -2.04
N ARG A 17 14.70 17.11 -1.84
CA ARG A 17 13.48 17.12 -1.02
C ARG A 17 12.45 16.14 -1.59
N LEU A 18 12.13 15.10 -0.84
CA LEU A 18 11.06 14.15 -1.15
C LEU A 18 9.71 14.89 -1.14
N ARG A 19 8.90 14.67 -2.19
CA ARG A 19 7.59 15.31 -2.36
C ARG A 19 6.43 14.32 -2.37
N ARG A 20 6.65 13.14 -2.94
CA ARG A 20 5.69 12.04 -3.01
C ARG A 20 6.48 10.73 -3.11
N LEU A 21 5.94 9.66 -2.56
CA LEU A 21 6.45 8.31 -2.74
C LEU A 21 5.31 7.30 -2.84
N LEU A 22 5.66 6.13 -3.39
CA LEU A 22 4.84 4.93 -3.31
C LEU A 22 5.39 4.04 -2.19
N VAL A 23 4.51 3.49 -1.37
CA VAL A 23 4.82 2.53 -0.32
C VAL A 23 3.92 1.30 -0.47
N HIS A 24 4.38 0.16 0.03
CA HIS A 24 3.57 -1.04 0.09
C HIS A 24 3.64 -1.67 1.49
N SER A 25 2.49 -1.70 2.17
CA SER A 25 2.40 -2.18 3.54
C SER A 25 2.63 -3.70 3.63
N PRO A 26 3.39 -4.20 4.61
CA PRO A 26 3.58 -5.62 4.86
C PRO A 26 2.26 -6.38 4.92
N ASP A 27 2.05 -7.30 3.98
CA ASP A 27 0.80 -8.03 3.84
C ASP A 27 0.85 -9.41 4.55
N SER A 28 -0.24 -10.17 4.46
CA SER A 28 -0.30 -11.49 5.09
C SER A 28 0.59 -12.55 4.41
N GLY A 29 1.10 -12.27 3.20
CA GLY A 29 1.99 -13.16 2.46
C GLY A 29 3.32 -13.35 3.18
N LEU A 30 3.85 -12.28 3.80
CA LEU A 30 5.09 -12.32 4.58
C LEU A 30 5.02 -13.28 5.78
N GLY A 31 3.86 -13.41 6.43
CA GLY A 31 3.67 -14.33 7.55
C GLY A 31 3.55 -15.81 7.15
N LYS A 32 3.54 -16.12 5.85
CA LYS A 32 3.41 -17.49 5.32
C LYS A 32 4.73 -18.05 4.79
N VAL A 33 5.81 -17.28 4.86
CA VAL A 33 7.13 -17.73 4.44
C VAL A 33 7.59 -18.80 5.43
N VAL A 34 7.82 -20.01 4.92
CA VAL A 34 8.36 -21.12 5.71
C VAL A 34 9.88 -21.17 5.57
N PRO A 35 10.63 -21.61 6.59
CA PRO A 35 12.09 -21.64 6.54
C PRO A 35 12.67 -22.32 5.30
N SER A 36 12.04 -23.41 4.83
CA SER A 36 12.49 -24.15 3.65
C SER A 36 12.33 -23.40 2.33
N LYS A 37 11.51 -22.35 2.27
CA LYS A 37 11.28 -21.53 1.06
C LYS A 37 11.87 -20.14 1.15
N ALA A 38 12.38 -19.73 2.33
CA ALA A 38 12.89 -18.37 2.54
C ALA A 38 13.96 -18.00 1.51
N GLN A 39 14.95 -18.88 1.31
CA GLN A 39 16.03 -18.66 0.35
C GLN A 39 15.52 -18.58 -1.09
N ASP A 40 14.60 -19.48 -1.48
CA ASP A 40 14.01 -19.51 -2.83
C ASP A 40 13.19 -18.24 -3.11
N TRP A 41 12.61 -17.64 -2.06
CA TRP A 41 11.82 -16.41 -2.13
C TRP A 41 12.65 -15.16 -1.80
N LEU A 42 13.97 -15.28 -1.72
CA LEU A 42 14.92 -14.18 -1.48
C LEU A 42 14.71 -13.46 -0.14
N PHE A 43 14.23 -14.17 0.89
CA PHE A 43 14.19 -13.71 2.26
C PHE A 43 15.47 -14.10 3.00
N GLU A 44 16.11 -13.14 3.65
CA GLU A 44 17.28 -13.38 4.50
C GLU A 44 16.92 -14.14 5.79
N ASP A 45 15.72 -13.87 6.35
CA ASP A 45 15.22 -14.56 7.54
C ASP A 45 13.67 -14.57 7.56
N ILE A 46 13.11 -15.38 8.45
CA ILE A 46 11.68 -15.44 8.74
C ILE A 46 11.29 -14.26 9.63
N VAL A 47 10.27 -13.54 9.18
CA VAL A 47 9.82 -12.32 9.84
C VAL A 47 8.66 -12.56 10.81
N HIS A 48 8.68 -11.89 11.96
CA HIS A 48 7.52 -11.82 12.84
C HIS A 48 6.57 -10.72 12.36
N LEU A 49 5.51 -11.13 11.65
CA LEU A 49 4.62 -10.22 10.92
C LEU A 49 4.01 -9.10 11.79
N ASP A 50 3.62 -9.42 13.02
CA ASP A 50 3.02 -8.41 13.91
C ASP A 50 4.01 -7.34 14.35
N THR A 51 5.26 -7.72 14.62
CA THR A 51 6.33 -6.77 14.97
C THR A 51 6.67 -5.87 13.79
N ILE A 52 6.95 -6.46 12.61
CA ILE A 52 7.25 -5.68 11.40
C ILE A 52 6.13 -4.69 11.09
N ARG A 53 4.87 -5.09 11.25
CA ARG A 53 3.73 -4.20 11.01
C ARG A 53 3.65 -3.08 12.03
N ARG A 54 3.56 -3.44 13.32
CA ARG A 54 3.17 -2.50 14.39
C ARG A 54 4.32 -1.64 14.87
N GLU A 55 5.48 -2.24 15.06
CA GLU A 55 6.62 -1.61 15.72
C GLU A 55 7.50 -0.90 14.70
N GLU A 56 7.59 -1.42 13.48
CA GLU A 56 8.51 -0.92 12.47
C GLU A 56 7.78 -0.14 11.36
N TYR A 57 6.89 -0.79 10.60
CA TYR A 57 6.32 -0.20 9.39
C TYR A 57 5.28 0.89 9.67
N ASP A 58 4.43 0.71 10.68
CA ASP A 58 3.51 1.77 11.13
C ASP A 58 4.30 3.00 11.61
N PHE A 59 5.44 2.79 12.27
CA PHE A 59 6.34 3.86 12.68
C PHE A 59 6.98 4.58 11.49
N TYR A 60 7.49 3.83 10.52
CA TYR A 60 7.97 4.37 9.25
C TYR A 60 6.89 5.22 8.55
N THR A 61 5.67 4.71 8.47
CA THR A 61 4.51 5.41 7.87
C THR A 61 4.19 6.71 8.62
N LYS A 62 4.20 6.70 9.96
CA LYS A 62 4.02 7.90 10.78
C LYS A 62 5.06 8.97 10.43
N ILE A 63 6.34 8.61 10.36
CA ILE A 63 7.42 9.54 10.00
C ILE A 63 7.14 10.16 8.63
N LEU A 64 6.85 9.34 7.61
CA LEU A 64 6.57 9.84 6.27
C LEU A 64 5.39 10.82 6.26
N LEU A 65 4.29 10.48 6.92
CA LEU A 65 3.11 11.35 7.01
C LEU A 65 3.43 12.65 7.73
N TYR A 66 4.25 12.63 8.78
CA TYR A 66 4.63 13.85 9.50
C TYR A 66 5.37 14.85 8.60
N PHE A 67 6.24 14.37 7.71
CA PHE A 67 7.03 15.23 6.83
C PHE A 67 6.33 15.57 5.51
N LEU A 68 5.53 14.66 4.95
CA LEU A 68 4.95 14.81 3.62
C LEU A 68 3.47 15.19 3.63
N ASP A 69 2.72 14.81 4.66
CA ASP A 69 1.28 15.06 4.76
C ASP A 69 0.82 15.25 6.23
N PRO A 70 1.30 16.30 6.93
CA PRO A 70 1.05 16.47 8.35
C PRO A 70 -0.45 16.61 8.68
N GLY A 71 -1.28 17.02 7.72
CA GLY A 71 -2.73 17.11 7.90
C GLY A 71 -3.40 15.77 8.19
N LYS A 72 -2.78 14.65 7.83
CA LYS A 72 -3.31 13.30 8.10
C LYS A 72 -2.99 12.79 9.49
N ILE A 73 -1.88 13.23 10.11
CA ILE A 73 -1.32 12.59 11.31
C ILE A 73 -1.12 13.53 12.52
N ARG A 74 -0.84 14.82 12.29
CA ARG A 74 -0.41 15.73 13.37
C ARG A 74 -1.52 15.92 14.41
N GLY A 75 -1.21 15.66 15.67
CA GLY A 75 -2.15 15.77 16.79
C GLY A 75 -3.15 14.61 16.90
N ARG A 76 -2.99 13.55 16.10
CA ARG A 76 -3.89 12.38 16.09
C ARG A 76 -3.21 11.08 16.53
N LEU A 77 -1.93 11.12 16.93
CA LEU A 77 -1.13 9.94 17.30
C LEU A 77 -1.83 9.05 18.33
N ASP A 78 -2.31 9.63 19.42
CA ASP A 78 -3.00 8.89 20.48
C ASP A 78 -4.25 8.17 19.99
N GLN A 79 -4.94 8.72 18.98
CA GLN A 79 -6.14 8.12 18.40
C GLN A 79 -5.80 7.02 17.40
N VAL A 80 -4.80 7.24 16.54
CA VAL A 80 -4.43 6.26 15.50
C VAL A 80 -3.76 5.02 16.10
N ASP A 81 -2.98 5.19 17.17
CA ASP A 81 -2.26 4.10 17.85
C ASP A 81 -3.06 3.48 19.01
N ALA A 82 -4.25 4.02 19.32
CA ALA A 82 -5.13 3.43 20.32
C ALA A 82 -5.46 1.96 19.99
N THR A 83 -5.44 1.10 21.00
CA THR A 83 -5.78 -0.33 20.83
C THR A 83 -7.19 -0.52 20.27
N THR A 84 -8.12 0.38 20.60
CA THR A 84 -9.50 0.41 20.09
C THR A 84 -9.59 0.63 18.59
N SER A 85 -8.62 1.34 18.00
CA SER A 85 -8.55 1.66 16.58
C SER A 85 -8.07 0.47 15.72
N LYS A 86 -7.59 -0.62 16.34
CA LYS A 86 -7.24 -1.90 15.68
C LYS A 86 -6.33 -1.75 14.44
N ARG A 87 -5.47 -0.72 14.43
CA ARG A 87 -4.60 -0.32 13.30
C ARG A 87 -5.36 0.00 12.00
N ASN A 88 -6.63 0.36 12.07
CA ASN A 88 -7.45 0.64 10.88
C ASN A 88 -6.87 1.79 10.04
N PHE A 89 -6.23 2.77 10.69
CA PHE A 89 -5.54 3.87 10.04
C PHE A 89 -4.45 3.43 9.05
N TYR A 90 -3.82 2.27 9.28
CA TYR A 90 -2.69 1.75 8.49
C TYR A 90 -3.07 0.65 7.48
N LYS A 91 -4.34 0.25 7.44
CA LYS A 91 -4.84 -0.85 6.60
C LYS A 91 -5.45 -0.34 5.30
N PRO A 92 -4.85 -0.60 4.12
CA PRO A 92 -5.30 -0.04 2.84
C PRO A 92 -6.75 -0.39 2.45
N ASP A 93 -7.23 -1.55 2.90
CA ASP A 93 -8.59 -2.08 2.68
C ASP A 93 -9.63 -1.51 3.66
N ASN A 94 -9.21 -0.71 4.65
CA ASN A 94 -10.09 -0.13 5.65
C ASN A 94 -10.59 1.27 5.25
N LYS A 95 -11.82 1.59 5.66
CA LYS A 95 -12.42 2.92 5.43
C LYS A 95 -11.68 4.05 6.16
N GLU A 96 -11.09 3.76 7.31
CA GLU A 96 -10.35 4.72 8.15
C GLU A 96 -8.88 4.90 7.71
N PHE A 97 -8.47 4.24 6.61
CA PHE A 97 -7.14 4.36 6.06
C PHE A 97 -6.75 5.82 5.77
N PHE A 98 -5.48 6.17 6.00
CA PHE A 98 -5.04 7.57 5.93
C PHE A 98 -5.17 8.20 4.53
N LYS A 99 -5.11 7.43 3.44
CA LYS A 99 -5.33 7.89 2.04
C LYS A 99 -4.61 9.20 1.71
N SER A 100 -3.29 9.23 1.86
CA SER A 100 -2.46 10.41 1.55
C SER A 100 -2.16 10.48 0.06
N THR A 101 -2.13 11.70 -0.48
CA THR A 101 -1.73 11.93 -1.88
C THR A 101 -0.21 12.13 -2.04
N GLN A 102 0.53 12.13 -0.93
CA GLN A 102 1.98 12.27 -0.88
C GLN A 102 2.65 10.97 -0.42
N VAL A 103 2.07 10.27 0.54
CA VAL A 103 2.47 8.91 0.93
C VAL A 103 1.45 7.96 0.33
N VAL A 104 1.68 7.52 -0.90
CA VAL A 104 0.68 6.76 -1.65
C VAL A 104 0.90 5.27 -1.42
N GLU A 105 -0.09 4.56 -0.88
CA GLU A 105 -0.01 3.12 -0.69
C GLU A 105 -0.53 2.38 -1.92
N LEU A 106 0.23 1.39 -2.38
CA LEU A 106 0.05 0.70 -3.66
C LEU A 106 -1.27 -0.08 -3.74
N GLN A 107 -1.62 -0.85 -2.72
CA GLN A 107 -2.85 -1.63 -2.68
C GLN A 107 -4.08 -0.71 -2.73
N TRP A 108 -4.07 0.39 -1.99
CA TRP A 108 -5.15 1.38 -2.04
C TRP A 108 -5.24 2.05 -3.42
N LEU A 109 -4.11 2.47 -3.99
CA LEU A 109 -4.08 3.08 -5.32
C LEU A 109 -4.62 2.13 -6.39
N LEU A 110 -4.24 0.85 -6.33
CA LEU A 110 -4.77 -0.16 -7.24
C LEU A 110 -6.28 -0.34 -7.04
N ALA A 111 -6.77 -0.38 -5.80
CA ALA A 111 -8.19 -0.47 -5.52
C ALA A 111 -8.97 0.71 -6.14
N GLU A 112 -8.45 1.93 -6.05
CA GLU A 112 -9.06 3.10 -6.71
C GLU A 112 -9.05 2.98 -8.24
N ILE A 113 -7.94 2.52 -8.83
CA ILE A 113 -7.86 2.29 -10.29
C ILE A 113 -8.92 1.27 -10.75
N LEU A 114 -9.15 0.23 -9.95
CA LEU A 114 -10.13 -0.82 -10.22
C LEU A 114 -11.59 -0.38 -10.02
N GLU A 115 -11.86 0.82 -9.48
CA GLU A 115 -13.21 1.40 -9.51
C GLU A 115 -13.66 1.68 -10.94
N ASN A 116 -12.72 1.99 -11.85
CA ASN A 116 -13.00 2.09 -13.27
C ASN A 116 -13.30 0.70 -13.85
N ARG A 117 -14.56 0.49 -14.25
CA ARG A 117 -15.05 -0.78 -14.80
C ARG A 117 -14.25 -1.27 -16.01
N GLU A 118 -13.88 -0.39 -16.93
CA GLU A 118 -13.15 -0.78 -18.14
C GLU A 118 -11.74 -1.26 -17.81
N ILE A 119 -11.05 -0.54 -16.92
CA ILE A 119 -9.71 -0.93 -16.45
C ILE A 119 -9.79 -2.24 -15.68
N ARG A 120 -10.77 -2.38 -14.78
CA ARG A 120 -10.99 -3.62 -14.01
C ARG A 120 -11.20 -4.81 -14.91
N LEU A 121 -12.10 -4.73 -15.90
CA LEU A 121 -12.36 -5.83 -16.84
C LEU A 121 -11.09 -6.23 -17.60
N LYS A 122 -10.33 -5.26 -18.12
CA LYS A 122 -9.08 -5.51 -18.85
C LYS A 122 -8.03 -6.18 -17.96
N LEU A 123 -7.84 -5.69 -16.73
CA LEU A 123 -6.87 -6.25 -15.79
C LEU A 123 -7.27 -7.65 -15.32
N VAL A 124 -8.54 -7.87 -14.95
CA VAL A 124 -9.03 -9.18 -14.52
C VAL A 124 -8.86 -10.21 -15.62
N ALA A 125 -9.32 -9.90 -16.85
CA ALA A 125 -9.15 -10.80 -18.00
C ALA A 125 -7.66 -11.13 -18.27
N SER A 126 -6.78 -10.14 -18.14
CA SER A 126 -5.33 -10.34 -18.35
C SER A 126 -4.73 -11.26 -17.28
N VAL A 127 -5.07 -11.05 -16.01
CA VAL A 127 -4.61 -11.91 -14.90
C VAL A 127 -5.17 -13.32 -15.06
N CYS A 128 -6.46 -13.46 -15.36
CA CYS A 128 -7.08 -14.77 -15.58
C CYS A 128 -6.44 -15.53 -16.74
N ALA A 129 -6.07 -14.84 -17.82
CA ALA A 129 -5.36 -15.46 -18.94
C ALA A 129 -3.96 -15.96 -18.54
N ILE A 130 -3.21 -15.18 -17.75
CA ILE A 130 -1.88 -15.56 -17.25
C ILE A 130 -1.97 -16.75 -16.29
N GLU A 131 -2.91 -16.70 -15.35
CA GLU A 131 -3.12 -17.72 -14.32
C GLU A 131 -3.92 -18.93 -14.82
N SER A 132 -4.25 -18.98 -16.12
CA SER A 132 -5.06 -20.03 -16.75
C SER A 132 -6.39 -20.29 -16.01
N CYS A 133 -7.02 -19.23 -15.51
CA CYS A 133 -8.29 -19.28 -14.79
C CYS A 133 -9.47 -19.50 -15.75
N SER A 134 -10.53 -20.14 -15.25
CA SER A 134 -11.76 -20.35 -16.02
C SER A 134 -12.56 -19.05 -16.21
N TYR A 135 -13.36 -18.98 -17.27
CA TYR A 135 -14.29 -17.88 -17.51
C TYR A 135 -15.28 -17.65 -16.36
N LEU A 136 -15.65 -18.71 -15.63
CA LEU A 136 -16.52 -18.58 -14.44
C LEU A 136 -15.85 -17.80 -13.31
N ILE A 137 -14.52 -17.93 -13.16
CA ILE A 137 -13.73 -17.18 -12.17
C ILE A 137 -13.56 -15.73 -12.63
N GLU A 138 -13.39 -15.50 -13.93
CA GLU A 138 -13.25 -14.15 -14.51
C GLU A 138 -14.51 -13.27 -14.31
N GLN A 139 -15.69 -13.89 -14.25
CA GLN A 139 -16.98 -13.19 -14.11
C GLN A 139 -17.41 -12.92 -12.65
N GLN A 140 -16.65 -13.38 -11.65
CA GLN A 140 -16.90 -13.14 -10.23
C GLN A 140 -16.28 -11.82 -9.77
#